data_AF-A0A0L7LKC7-F1
#
_entry.id   AF-A0A0L7LKC7-F1
#
_cell.length_a   1.000
_cell.length_b   1.000
_cell.length_c   1.000
_cell.angle_alpha   90.00
_cell.angle_beta   90.00
_cell.angle_gamma   90.00
#
_symmetry.space_group_name_H-M   'P 1'
#
loop_
_entity.id
_entity.type
_entity.pdbx_description
1 polymer ?
#
loop_
_entity_poly.entity_id
_entity_poly.type
_entity_poly.pdbx_seq_one_letter_code
_entity_poly.pdbx_strand_id
1 'polypeptide(L)'
;MSSAKALLCDLCVILVVGSALTAEDIPVSLEEPKGNCTCGGFPSNTAKPGVVPMISQSPGLAVKCDEDGDNTCKQLCIALATTAKAKGPDVLCNRLQDVEELKLSAFYKVCDRPWAYADMTADEPLCCKDNKTTVCASAANATRPADLDTSE
;
A
#
# COMPACT_ATOMS: atom_id res chain seq x y z
N MET A 1 60.46 15.66 -5.49
CA MET A 1 61.24 16.74 -4.84
C MET A 1 60.26 17.51 -3.97
N SER A 2 59.95 17.01 -2.78
CA SER A 2 60.63 17.30 -1.50
C SER A 2 60.77 18.80 -1.22
N SER A 3 59.94 19.32 -0.32
CA SER A 3 60.35 20.42 0.56
C SER A 3 59.47 20.41 1.81
N ALA A 4 60.00 19.78 2.86
CA ALA A 4 59.60 19.98 4.24
C ALA A 4 60.56 21.00 4.86
N LYS A 5 60.05 21.93 5.68
CA LYS A 5 60.79 22.52 6.79
C LYS A 5 59.83 23.17 7.78
N ALA A 6 59.90 22.65 9.01
CA ALA A 6 59.20 23.06 10.21
C ALA A 6 59.79 24.35 10.82
N LEU A 7 59.07 24.94 11.78
CA LEU A 7 59.52 25.62 13.03
C LEU A 7 58.35 26.53 13.47
N LEU A 8 57.53 26.13 14.45
CA LEU A 8 57.72 26.13 15.91
C LEU A 8 57.40 27.47 16.58
N CYS A 9 56.62 27.37 17.68
CA CYS A 9 56.54 28.30 18.82
C CYS A 9 55.96 29.69 18.54
N ASP A 10 55.22 30.37 19.40
CA ASP A 10 54.61 30.15 20.70
C ASP A 10 53.80 31.46 20.89
N LEU A 11 52.51 31.39 21.22
CA LEU A 11 51.83 32.33 22.14
C LEU A 11 50.36 31.92 22.27
N CYS A 12 50.15 30.84 23.03
CA CYS A 12 48.99 30.79 23.91
C CYS A 12 49.12 31.88 24.98
N VAL A 13 48.00 32.31 25.57
CA VAL A 13 47.82 33.45 26.50
C VAL A 13 47.63 34.76 25.72
N ILE A 14 46.42 35.28 25.53
CA ILE A 14 45.54 35.95 26.52
C ILE A 14 44.07 35.65 26.12
N LEU A 15 43.33 34.84 26.89
CA LEU A 15 42.33 35.25 27.90
C LEU A 15 41.13 36.08 27.39
N VAL A 16 40.02 35.36 27.22
CA VAL A 16 38.67 35.65 27.75
C VAL A 16 38.04 37.00 27.41
N VAL A 17 37.11 36.96 26.45
CA VAL A 17 35.78 37.57 26.63
C VAL A 17 34.76 36.54 26.19
N GLY A 18 34.00 36.03 27.16
CA GLY A 18 32.85 35.17 26.89
C GLY A 18 31.83 35.92 26.05
N SER A 19 31.49 35.36 24.91
CA SER A 19 30.17 35.57 24.31
C SER A 19 29.44 34.26 24.47
N ALA A 20 28.46 34.25 25.37
CA ALA A 20 27.48 33.19 25.45
C ALA A 20 26.83 33.09 24.06
N LEU A 21 27.23 32.10 23.27
CA LEU A 21 26.43 31.64 22.16
C LEU A 21 25.25 30.91 22.80
N THR A 22 24.19 31.68 23.07
CA THR A 22 22.85 31.12 23.21
C THR A 22 22.61 30.30 21.95
N ALA A 23 22.53 28.98 22.11
CA ALA A 23 21.99 28.12 21.08
C ALA A 23 20.62 28.69 20.72
N GLU A 24 20.53 29.27 19.53
CA GLU A 24 19.25 29.60 18.92
C GLU A 24 18.50 28.28 18.80
N ASP A 25 17.47 28.10 19.62
CA ASP A 25 16.49 27.05 19.50
C ASP A 25 15.80 27.26 18.15
N ILE A 26 16.38 26.68 17.09
CA ILE A 26 15.68 26.52 15.83
C ILE A 26 14.53 25.59 16.16
N PRO A 27 13.26 26.02 16.08
CA PRO A 27 12.16 25.09 16.24
C PRO A 27 12.25 24.15 15.04
N VAL A 28 12.84 22.97 15.24
CA VAL A 28 12.69 21.85 14.33
C VAL A 28 11.19 21.57 14.36
N SER A 29 10.48 22.06 13.35
CA SER A 29 9.15 21.57 13.06
C SER A 29 9.35 20.10 12.73
N LEU A 30 9.22 19.25 13.74
CA LEU A 30 9.08 17.80 13.60
C LEU A 30 7.72 17.57 12.96
N GLU A 31 7.57 17.97 11.70
CA GLU A 31 6.43 17.54 10.91
C GLU A 31 6.49 16.02 10.86
N GLU A 32 5.43 15.39 11.35
CA GLU A 32 5.32 13.94 11.31
C GLU A 32 5.48 13.46 9.87
N PRO A 33 6.25 12.39 9.63
CA PRO A 33 6.53 11.92 8.27
C PRO A 33 5.21 11.59 7.56
N LYS A 34 4.99 12.24 6.42
CA LYS A 34 3.86 11.96 5.51
C LYS A 34 4.34 11.18 4.30
N GLY A 35 3.49 10.32 3.78
CA GLY A 35 3.79 9.53 2.58
C GLY A 35 2.53 9.13 1.83
N ASN A 36 2.73 8.41 0.73
CA ASN A 36 1.65 8.04 -0.18
C ASN A 36 0.84 6.87 0.38
N CYS A 37 -0.47 6.95 0.20
CA CYS A 37 -1.37 5.80 0.29
C CYS A 37 -1.46 5.10 -1.08
N THR A 38 -1.35 3.77 -1.09
CA THR A 38 -1.52 2.94 -2.28
C THR A 38 -2.43 1.77 -1.97
N CYS A 39 -3.38 1.48 -2.86
CA CYS A 39 -4.31 0.36 -2.79
C CYS A 39 -3.90 -0.74 -3.77
N GLY A 40 -3.98 -1.99 -3.33
CA GLY A 40 -3.59 -3.16 -4.11
C GLY A 40 -4.67 -4.24 -4.10
N GLY A 41 -4.83 -4.96 -5.21
CA GLY A 41 -5.66 -6.16 -5.30
C GLY A 41 -4.79 -7.40 -5.42
N PHE A 42 -4.96 -8.36 -4.51
CA PHE A 42 -4.24 -9.63 -4.46
C PHE A 42 -5.21 -10.81 -4.63
N PRO A 43 -4.76 -11.97 -5.16
CA PRO A 43 -5.60 -13.16 -5.33
C PRO A 43 -5.91 -13.90 -4.01
N SER A 44 -5.44 -13.38 -2.87
CA SER A 44 -5.61 -13.97 -1.54
C SER A 44 -5.52 -12.89 -0.48
N ASN A 45 -6.19 -13.08 0.66
CA ASN A 45 -6.15 -12.21 1.83
C ASN A 45 -4.86 -12.34 2.66
N THR A 46 -3.93 -13.21 2.25
CA THR A 46 -2.66 -13.41 2.95
C THR A 46 -1.53 -12.67 2.21
N ALA A 47 -0.90 -11.71 2.87
CA ALA A 47 0.32 -11.08 2.36
C ALA A 47 1.46 -12.09 2.30
N LYS A 48 1.89 -12.47 1.09
CA LYS A 48 3.10 -13.26 0.90
C LYS A 48 4.28 -12.32 0.58
N PRO A 49 5.44 -12.47 1.25
CA PRO A 49 6.62 -11.69 0.91
C PRO A 49 7.00 -11.85 -0.55
N GLY A 50 7.34 -10.75 -1.23
CA GLY A 50 7.76 -10.75 -2.63
C GLY A 50 6.65 -10.87 -3.66
N VAL A 51 5.38 -11.02 -3.25
CA VAL A 51 4.24 -10.99 -4.17
C VAL A 51 3.82 -9.55 -4.44
N VAL A 52 3.65 -9.21 -5.72
CA VAL A 52 3.14 -7.90 -6.17
C VAL A 52 1.62 -7.98 -6.38
N PRO A 53 0.90 -6.86 -6.20
CA PRO A 53 -0.54 -6.85 -6.47
C PRO A 53 -0.82 -7.04 -7.97
N MET A 54 -1.94 -7.69 -8.28
CA MET A 54 -2.44 -7.82 -9.66
C MET A 54 -2.91 -6.46 -10.22
N ILE A 55 -3.43 -5.61 -9.33
CA ILE A 55 -3.81 -4.23 -9.61
C ILE A 55 -3.30 -3.32 -8.50
N SER A 56 -2.65 -2.22 -8.86
CA SER A 56 -2.20 -1.20 -7.92
C SER A 56 -2.72 0.17 -8.35
N GLN A 57 -3.16 0.96 -7.38
CA GLN A 57 -3.67 2.32 -7.58
C GLN A 57 -3.17 3.24 -6.45
N SER A 58 -2.60 4.39 -6.82
CA SER A 58 -2.18 5.42 -5.87
C SER A 58 -3.11 6.62 -6.02
N PRO A 59 -4.14 6.79 -5.17
CA PRO A 59 -5.15 7.83 -5.31
C PRO A 59 -4.66 9.27 -5.03
N GLY A 60 -3.34 9.48 -4.89
CA GLY A 60 -2.74 10.80 -4.66
C GLY A 60 -2.97 11.36 -3.25
N LEU A 61 -3.45 10.54 -2.31
CA LEU A 61 -3.62 10.95 -0.91
C LEU A 61 -2.31 10.80 -0.14
N ALA A 62 -1.83 11.91 0.42
CA ALA A 62 -0.77 11.92 1.43
C ALA A 62 -1.38 11.66 2.82
N VAL A 63 -0.83 10.68 3.54
CA VAL A 63 -1.23 10.31 4.90
C VAL A 63 0.00 10.32 5.81
N LYS A 64 -0.23 10.37 7.13
CA LYS A 64 0.85 10.18 8.10
C LYS A 64 1.40 8.75 8.02
N CYS A 65 2.68 8.55 8.34
CA CYS A 65 3.28 7.21 8.40
C CYS A 65 3.09 6.54 9.78
N ASP A 66 1.88 6.61 10.32
CA ASP A 66 1.49 6.08 11.64
C ASP A 66 0.19 5.24 11.52
N GLU A 67 -0.45 4.94 12.65
CA GLU A 67 -1.69 4.17 12.71
C GLU A 67 -2.89 4.95 12.14
N ASP A 68 -2.95 6.27 12.35
CA ASP A 68 -4.00 7.12 11.78
C ASP A 68 -3.96 7.12 10.25
N GLY A 69 -2.74 7.18 9.70
CA GLY A 69 -2.53 7.05 8.27
C GLY A 69 -2.87 5.67 7.72
N ASP A 70 -2.59 4.60 8.47
CA ASP A 70 -3.02 3.24 8.12
C ASP A 70 -4.54 3.13 8.08
N ASN A 71 -5.23 3.60 9.11
CA ASN A 71 -6.68 3.60 9.17
C ASN A 71 -7.30 4.42 8.02
N THR A 72 -6.76 5.61 7.75
CA THR A 72 -7.21 6.46 6.65
C THR A 72 -7.03 5.78 5.29
N CYS A 73 -5.85 5.23 5.04
CA CYS A 73 -5.55 4.56 3.78
C CYS A 73 -6.38 3.27 3.59
N LYS A 74 -6.55 2.49 4.66
CA LYS A 74 -7.42 1.30 4.68
C LYS A 74 -8.86 1.66 4.29
N GLN A 75 -9.46 2.66 4.95
CA GLN A 75 -10.84 3.08 4.65
C GLN A 75 -10.98 3.59 3.21
N LEU A 76 -9.99 4.32 2.70
CA LEU A 76 -9.97 4.75 1.30
C LEU A 76 -9.95 3.55 0.35
N CYS A 77 -9.09 2.56 0.59
CA CYS A 77 -9.02 1.37 -0.26
C CYS A 77 -10.31 0.54 -0.22
N ILE A 78 -10.96 0.43 0.95
CA ILE A 78 -12.28 -0.20 1.08
C ILE A 78 -13.33 0.58 0.28
N ALA A 79 -13.35 1.91 0.37
CA ALA A 79 -14.31 2.74 -0.35
C ALA A 79 -14.13 2.61 -1.88
N LEU A 80 -12.88 2.60 -2.36
CA LEU A 80 -12.56 2.39 -3.78
C LEU A 80 -13.00 1.00 -4.24
N ALA A 81 -12.69 -0.05 -3.48
CA ALA A 81 -13.10 -1.41 -3.80
C ALA A 81 -14.62 -1.57 -3.80
N THR A 82 -15.32 -0.95 -2.84
CA THR A 82 -16.78 -0.97 -2.75
C THR A 82 -17.42 -0.27 -3.94
N THR A 83 -16.92 0.92 -4.30
CA THR A 83 -17.41 1.68 -5.47
C THR A 83 -17.16 0.92 -6.77
N ALA A 84 -16.05 0.19 -6.84
CA ALA A 84 -15.71 -0.62 -7.98
C ALA A 84 -16.62 -1.85 -8.14
N LYS A 85 -17.42 -2.29 -7.16
CA LYS A 85 -18.23 -3.53 -7.30
C LYS A 85 -19.11 -3.54 -8.56
N ALA A 86 -19.68 -2.40 -8.97
CA ALA A 86 -20.62 -2.34 -10.08
C ALA A 86 -19.99 -2.43 -11.48
N LYS A 87 -18.78 -1.87 -11.68
CA LYS A 87 -18.08 -1.84 -13.00
C LYS A 87 -16.69 -2.45 -12.97
N GLY A 88 -16.23 -2.81 -11.78
CA GLY A 88 -14.93 -3.37 -11.48
C GLY A 88 -14.69 -4.68 -12.21
N PRO A 89 -15.63 -5.64 -12.22
CA PRO A 89 -15.46 -6.89 -12.99
C PRO A 89 -15.09 -6.65 -14.46
N ASP A 90 -15.83 -5.79 -15.17
CA ASP A 90 -15.55 -5.48 -16.57
C ASP A 90 -14.20 -4.76 -16.74
N VAL A 91 -13.92 -3.77 -15.90
CA VAL A 91 -12.64 -3.04 -15.94
C VAL A 91 -11.46 -3.97 -15.64
N LEU A 92 -11.64 -4.89 -14.70
CA LEU A 92 -10.64 -5.88 -14.32
C LEU A 92 -10.44 -6.89 -15.45
N CYS A 93 -11.48 -7.44 -16.07
CA CYS A 93 -11.32 -8.36 -17.21
C CYS A 93 -10.73 -7.70 -18.45
N ASN A 94 -10.83 -6.37 -18.61
CA ASN A 94 -10.11 -5.68 -19.67
C ASN A 94 -8.60 -5.54 -19.39
N ARG A 95 -8.19 -5.68 -18.12
CA ARG A 95 -6.80 -5.49 -17.68
C ARG A 95 -6.10 -6.81 -17.34
N LEU A 96 -6.85 -7.71 -16.70
CA LEU A 96 -6.50 -9.07 -16.37
C LEU A 96 -6.99 -9.92 -17.55
N GLN A 97 -6.10 -10.75 -18.11
CA GLN A 97 -6.46 -11.68 -19.20
C GLN A 97 -7.45 -12.74 -18.69
N ASP A 98 -7.53 -13.88 -19.35
CA ASP A 98 -8.38 -14.98 -18.90
C ASP A 98 -8.00 -15.42 -17.48
N VAL A 99 -8.96 -15.33 -16.57
CA VAL A 99 -8.83 -15.74 -15.17
C VAL A 99 -10.06 -16.54 -14.78
N GLU A 100 -9.84 -17.56 -13.96
CA GLU A 100 -10.90 -18.44 -13.46
C GLU A 100 -10.91 -18.36 -11.93
N GLU A 101 -12.11 -18.23 -11.36
CA GLU A 101 -12.35 -18.31 -9.91
C GLU A 101 -11.52 -17.30 -9.09
N LEU A 102 -11.23 -16.11 -9.64
CA LEU A 102 -10.37 -15.13 -8.98
C LEU A 102 -11.14 -14.37 -7.90
N LYS A 103 -10.80 -14.59 -6.63
CA LYS A 103 -11.26 -13.75 -5.52
C LYS A 103 -10.19 -12.71 -5.15
N LEU A 104 -10.47 -11.46 -5.48
CA LEU A 104 -9.58 -10.35 -5.14
C LEU A 104 -9.78 -9.90 -3.70
N SER A 105 -8.68 -9.80 -2.97
CA SER A 105 -8.58 -9.21 -1.65
C SER A 105 -7.92 -7.84 -1.75
N ALA A 106 -8.51 -6.85 -1.10
CA ALA A 106 -7.98 -5.50 -1.03
C ALA A 106 -6.87 -5.41 0.02
N PHE A 107 -5.79 -4.75 -0.36
CA PHE A 107 -4.66 -4.42 0.49
C PHE A 107 -4.37 -2.93 0.39
N TYR A 108 -3.68 -2.42 1.39
CA TYR A 108 -3.17 -1.06 1.40
C TYR A 108 -1.68 -1.07 1.73
N LYS A 109 -0.99 -0.03 1.27
CA LYS A 109 0.38 0.27 1.60
C LYS A 109 0.48 1.77 1.88
N VAL A 110 1.00 2.09 3.06
CA VAL A 110 1.24 3.47 3.49
C VAL A 110 2.74 3.70 3.57
N CYS A 111 3.20 4.77 2.90
CA CYS A 111 4.62 5.07 2.80
C CYS A 111 5.37 3.84 2.21
N ASP A 112 6.58 3.54 2.67
CA ASP A 112 7.36 2.38 2.21
C ASP A 112 7.15 1.10 3.02
N ARG A 113 6.08 1.05 3.83
CA ARG A 113 5.75 -0.13 4.65
C ARG A 113 5.30 -1.34 3.81
N PRO A 114 5.31 -2.55 4.38
CA PRO A 114 4.74 -3.73 3.72
C PRO A 114 3.24 -3.57 3.43
N TRP A 115 2.74 -4.35 2.48
CA TRP A 115 1.31 -4.46 2.22
C TRP A 115 0.57 -5.05 3.41
N ALA A 116 -0.55 -4.44 3.77
CA ALA A 116 -1.45 -4.89 4.83
C ALA A 116 -2.84 -5.17 4.26
N TYR A 117 -3.50 -6.22 4.76
CA TYR A 117 -4.84 -6.58 4.33
C TYR A 117 -5.84 -5.51 4.78
N ALA A 118 -6.71 -5.07 3.87
CA ALA A 118 -7.69 -4.02 4.14
C ALA A 118 -9.00 -4.56 4.73
N ASP A 119 -9.04 -5.83 5.15
CA ASP A 119 -10.25 -6.50 5.66
C ASP A 119 -11.40 -6.59 4.67
N MET A 120 -11.09 -6.59 3.37
CA MET A 120 -12.09 -6.73 2.31
C MET A 120 -11.62 -7.73 1.26
N THR A 121 -12.47 -8.73 1.00
CA THR A 121 -12.32 -9.68 -0.11
C THR A 121 -13.62 -9.69 -0.90
N ALA A 122 -13.52 -9.84 -2.22
CA ALA A 122 -14.69 -9.96 -3.09
C ALA A 122 -15.58 -11.13 -2.65
N ASP A 123 -16.88 -10.86 -2.53
CA ASP A 123 -17.88 -11.84 -2.12
C ASP A 123 -17.98 -12.96 -3.16
N GLU A 124 -18.12 -12.55 -4.42
CA GLU A 124 -18.17 -13.41 -5.60
C GLU A 124 -16.81 -13.48 -6.31
N PRO A 125 -16.46 -14.64 -6.89
CA PRO A 125 -15.27 -14.76 -7.72
C PRO A 125 -15.46 -14.07 -9.09
N LEU A 126 -14.36 -13.58 -9.64
CA LEU A 126 -14.27 -13.03 -10.98
C LEU A 126 -13.82 -14.12 -11.96
N CYS A 127 -14.56 -14.27 -13.05
CA CYS A 127 -14.15 -15.05 -14.20
C CYS A 127 -14.10 -14.15 -15.43
N CYS A 128 -13.00 -14.24 -16.17
CA CYS A 128 -12.77 -13.49 -17.39
C CYS A 128 -12.49 -14.46 -18.53
N LYS A 129 -13.15 -14.25 -19.66
CA LYS A 129 -12.87 -14.95 -20.91
C LYS A 129 -12.95 -13.96 -22.07
N ASP A 130 -11.94 -13.95 -22.92
CA ASP A 130 -11.85 -13.01 -24.05
C ASP A 130 -12.01 -11.54 -23.60
N ASN A 131 -11.36 -11.20 -22.47
CA ASN A 131 -11.42 -9.89 -21.79
C ASN A 131 -12.82 -9.45 -21.32
N LYS A 132 -13.78 -10.37 -21.22
CA LYS A 132 -15.14 -10.10 -20.75
C LYS A 132 -15.45 -10.89 -19.49
N THR A 133 -16.25 -10.29 -18.61
CA THR A 133 -16.76 -10.98 -17.42
C THR A 133 -17.70 -12.10 -17.82
N THR A 134 -17.49 -13.27 -17.21
CA THR A 134 -18.34 -14.45 -17.35
C THR A 134 -18.76 -14.97 -15.97
N VAL A 135 -19.79 -15.81 -15.93
CA VAL A 135 -20.24 -16.44 -14.68
C VAL A 135 -19.25 -17.57 -14.31
N CYS A 136 -18.72 -17.52 -13.09
CA CYS A 136 -17.88 -18.58 -12.55
C CYS A 136 -18.67 -19.86 -12.27
N ALA A 137 -18.02 -21.02 -12.40
CA ALA A 137 -18.64 -22.31 -12.17
C ALA A 137 -19.13 -22.46 -10.71
N SER A 138 -18.37 -21.93 -9.75
CA SER A 138 -18.74 -21.90 -8.34
C SER A 138 -20.05 -21.13 -8.07
N ALA A 139 -20.25 -20.01 -8.77
CA ALA A 139 -21.47 -19.20 -8.66
C ALA A 139 -22.67 -19.88 -9.31
N ALA A 140 -22.48 -20.53 -10.47
CA ALA A 140 -23.54 -21.25 -11.16
C ALA A 140 -24.09 -22.44 -10.34
N ASN A 141 -23.24 -23.12 -9.57
CA ASN A 141 -23.66 -24.23 -8.71
C ASN A 141 -24.42 -23.79 -7.45
N ALA A 142 -24.17 -22.57 -6.95
CA ALA A 142 -24.87 -22.05 -5.78
C ALA A 142 -26.35 -21.69 -6.04
N THR A 143 -26.74 -21.52 -7.31
CA THR A 143 -28.12 -21.19 -7.70
C THR A 143 -28.97 -22.42 -8.01
N ARG A 144 -28.40 -23.65 -8.01
CA ARG A 144 -29.18 -24.87 -8.20
C ARG A 144 -29.92 -25.20 -6.90
N PRO A 145 -31.26 -25.19 -6.86
CA PRO A 145 -31.98 -25.73 -5.72
C PRO A 145 -31.53 -27.19 -5.54
N ALA A 146 -31.23 -27.57 -4.30
CA ALA A 146 -31.10 -28.95 -3.91
C ALA A 146 -32.51 -29.60 -3.89
N ASP A 147 -33.15 -29.67 -5.06
CA ASP A 147 -34.40 -30.38 -5.28
C ASP A 147 -34.26 -31.19 -6.58
N LEU A 148 -33.61 -32.35 -6.46
CA LEU A 148 -34.05 -33.64 -7.00
C LEU A 148 -32.97 -34.67 -6.63
N ASP A 149 -33.09 -35.22 -5.42
CA ASP A 149 -32.78 -36.64 -5.22
C ASP A 149 -33.95 -37.22 -4.42
N THR A 150 -34.96 -37.66 -5.17
CA THR A 150 -35.92 -38.64 -4.72
C THR A 150 -35.86 -39.76 -5.74
N SER A 151 -35.73 -41.00 -5.25
CA SER A 151 -35.70 -42.29 -5.97
C SER A 151 -34.31 -42.63 -6.54
N GLU A 152 -33.65 -43.69 -6.12
CA GLU A 152 -34.15 -45.08 -6.02
C GLU A 152 -33.47 -45.91 -4.90
#